data_AF-A0A0P1GMV0-F1
#
_entry.id   AF-A0A0P1GMV0-F1
#
_cell.length_a   1.000
_cell.length_b   1.000
_cell.length_c   1.000
_cell.angle_alpha   90.00
_cell.angle_beta   90.00
_cell.angle_gamma   90.00
#
_symmetry.space_group_name_H-M   'P 1'
#
loop_
_entity.id
_entity.type
_entity.pdbx_description
1 polymer ?
#
loop_
_entity_poly.entity_id
_entity_poly.type
_entity_poly.pdbx_seq_one_letter_code
_entity_poly.pdbx_strand_id
1 'polypeptide(L)' 'MFASLRTRLEKRALYRRTLAELRSLPHGTAADLNIAPEDLDRIAYQAVYGQ' A
#
# COMPACT_ATOMS: atom_id res chain seq x y z
N MET A 1 10.27 16.30 -13.75
CA MET A 1 8.83 16.57 -13.96
C MET A 1 8.16 16.73 -12.61
N PHE A 2 7.56 17.90 -12.32
CA PHE A 2 6.87 18.14 -11.05
C PHE A 2 5.51 17.45 -11.04
N ALA A 3 5.30 16.52 -10.11
CA ALA A 3 3.95 16.00 -9.86
C ALA A 3 3.05 17.14 -9.37
N SER A 4 1.88 17.28 -9.98
CA SER A 4 0.90 18.28 -9.53
C SER A 4 0.43 17.97 -8.09
N LEU A 5 -0.07 18.97 -7.37
CA LEU A 5 -0.68 18.76 -6.06
C LEU A 5 -1.79 17.70 -6.12
N ARG A 6 -2.59 17.71 -7.19
CA ARG A 6 -3.62 16.70 -7.47
C ARG A 6 -3.03 15.28 -7.52
N THR A 7 -1.98 15.08 -8.32
CA THR A 7 -1.33 13.77 -8.46
C THR A 7 -0.78 13.25 -7.13
N ARG A 8 -0.25 14.14 -6.28
CA ARG A 8 0.21 13.75 -4.93
C ARG A 8 -0.93 13.30 -4.03
N LEU A 9 -2.06 14.00 -4.07
CA LEU A 9 -3.25 13.64 -3.31
C LEU A 9 -3.84 12.30 -3.79
N GLU A 10 -3.90 12.08 -5.10
CA GLU A 10 -4.36 10.82 -5.70
C GLU A 10 -3.49 9.64 -5.26
N LYS A 11 -2.15 9.77 -5.35
CA LYS A 11 -1.24 8.74 -4.84
C LYS A 11 -1.39 8.51 -3.34
N ARG A 12 -1.58 9.56 -2.55
CA ARG A 12 -1.79 9.41 -1.10
C ARG A 12 -3.10 8.69 -0.78
N ALA A 13 -4.17 8.98 -1.52
CA ALA A 13 -5.45 8.29 -1.38
C ALA A 13 -5.33 6.81 -1.76
N LEU A 14 -4.67 6.52 -2.89
CA LEU A 14 -4.42 5.14 -3.34
C LEU A 14 -3.61 4.36 -2.30
N TYR A 15 -2.51 4.92 -1.79
CA TYR A 15 -1.69 4.30 -0.75
C TYR A 15 -2.51 3.93 0.49
N ARG A 16 -3.33 4.86 1.00
CA ARG A 16 -4.17 4.60 2.17
C ARG A 16 -5.19 3.49 1.92
N ARG A 17 -5.76 3.44 0.71
CA ARG A 17 -6.69 2.39 0.30
C ARG A 17 -5.99 1.04 0.23
N THR A 18 -4.84 0.96 -0.46
CA THR A 18 -4.04 -0.26 -0.56
C THR A 18 -3.64 -0.77 0.82
N LEU A 19 -3.20 0.10 1.71
CA LEU A 19 -2.85 -0.28 3.08
C LEU A 19 -4.05 -0.82 3.87
N ALA A 20 -5.24 -0.22 3.70
CA ALA A 20 -6.46 -0.71 4.33
C ALA A 20 -6.87 -2.10 3.81
N GLU A 21 -6.78 -2.31 2.49
CA GLU A 21 -7.05 -3.61 1.87
C GLU A 21 -6.08 -4.67 2.38
N LEU A 22 -4.78 -4.38 2.42
CA LEU A 22 -3.77 -5.28 2.96
C LEU A 22 -4.00 -5.61 4.44
N ARG A 23 -4.37 -4.62 5.26
CA ARG A 23 -4.71 -4.82 6.68
C ARG A 23 -5.99 -5.61 6.89
N SER A 24 -6.88 -5.63 5.90
CA SER A 24 -8.12 -6.40 5.94
C SER A 24 -7.95 -7.84 5.47
N LEU A 25 -6.76 -8.23 5.00
CA LEU A 25 -6.49 -9.60 4.58
C LEU A 25 -6.69 -10.57 5.77
N PRO A 26 -7.36 -11.72 5.55
CA PRO A 26 -7.43 -12.77 6.54
C PRO A 26 -6.01 -13.23 6.92
N HIS A 27 -5.81 -13.55 8.21
CA HIS A 27 -4.50 -13.93 8.72
C HIS A 27 -3.89 -15.13 7.96
N GLY A 28 -4.71 -16.12 7.59
CA GLY A 28 -4.27 -17.25 6.77
C GLY A 28 -3.77 -16.82 5.40
N THR A 29 -4.50 -15.94 4.72
CA THR A 29 -4.09 -15.41 3.40
C THR A 29 -2.81 -14.57 3.48
N ALA A 30 -2.67 -13.75 4.52
CA ALA A 30 -1.44 -12.98 4.73
C ALA A 30 -0.24 -13.91 4.98
N ALA A 31 -0.43 -14.98 5.76
CA ALA A 31 0.60 -15.98 5.99
C ALA A 31 0.97 -16.76 4.72
N ASP A 32 -0.02 -17.16 3.92
CA ASP A 32 0.18 -17.86 2.64
C ASP A 32 0.98 -17.01 1.65
N LEU A 33 0.75 -15.69 1.65
CA LEU A 33 1.49 -14.73 0.83
C LEU A 33 2.83 -14.33 1.42
N ASN A 34 3.21 -14.87 2.58
CA ASN A 34 4.40 -14.49 3.34
C ASN A 34 4.47 -12.98 3.61
N ILE A 35 3.32 -12.38 3.93
CA ILE A 35 3.18 -10.96 4.23
C ILE A 35 3.18 -10.76 5.74
N ALA A 36 4.23 -10.13 6.24
CA ALA A 36 4.32 -9.73 7.64
C ALA A 36 3.53 -8.42 7.89
N PRO A 37 2.81 -8.28 9.01
CA PRO A 37 2.11 -7.04 9.36
C PRO A 37 3.00 -5.79 9.36
N GLU A 38 4.26 -5.93 9.74
CA GLU A 38 5.28 -4.88 9.73
C GLU A 38 5.68 -4.44 8.30
N ASP A 39 5.49 -5.29 7.30
CA ASP A 39 5.83 -5.01 5.90
C ASP A 39 4.68 -4.32 5.15
N LEU A 40 3.47 -4.27 5.70
CA LEU A 40 2.29 -3.76 5.00
C LEU A 40 2.47 -2.33 4.49
N ASP A 41 3.07 -1.47 5.32
CA ASP A 41 3.35 -0.09 4.97
C ASP A 41 4.36 0.01 3.83
N ARG A 42 5.39 -0.85 3.82
CA ARG A 42 6.39 -0.94 2.75
C ARG A 42 5.73 -1.44 1.47
N ILE A 43 4.98 -2.54 1.51
CA ILE A 43 4.32 -3.15 0.34
C ILE A 43 3.34 -2.15 -0.29
N ALA A 44 2.49 -1.50 0.51
CA ALA A 44 1.57 -0.48 0.02
C ALA A 44 2.31 0.70 -0.63
N TYR A 45 3.45 1.10 -0.06
CA TYR A 45 4.27 2.17 -0.61
C TYR A 45 4.89 1.76 -1.95
N GLN A 46 5.48 0.57 -2.05
CA GLN A 46 6.08 0.06 -3.29
C GLN A 46 5.03 -0.07 -4.40
N ALA A 47 3.83 -0.57 -4.08
CA ALA A 47 2.74 -0.71 -5.05
C ALA A 47 2.28 0.62 -5.67
N VAL A 48 2.36 1.74 -4.93
CA VAL A 48 1.86 3.05 -5.37
C VAL A 48 2.96 3.97 -5.90
N TYR A 49 4.14 3.89 -5.32
CA TYR A 49 5.27 4.78 -5.62
C TYR A 49 6.37 4.10 -6.46
N GLY A 50 6.37 2.77 -6.57
CA GLY A 50 7.27 2.01 -7.45
C GLY A 50 8.73 1.95 -7.00
N GLN A 51 8.97 1.88 -5.68
CA GLN A 51 10.32 1.77 -5.10
C GLN A 51 10.80 0.33 -4.95
#